data_AF-E3BHL3-F1
#
_entry.id   AF-E3BHL3-F1
#
_cell.length_a   1.000
_cell.length_b   1.000
_cell.length_c   1.000
_cell.angle_alpha   90.00
_cell.angle_beta   90.00
_cell.angle_gamma   90.00
#
_symmetry.space_group_name_H-M   'P 1'
#
loop_
_entity.id
_entity.type
_entity.pdbx_description
1 polymer ?
#
loop_
_entity_poly.entity_id
_entity_poly.type
_entity_poly.pdbx_seq_one_letter_code
_entity_poly.pdbx_strand_id
1 'polypeptide(L)' 'MDNVDWHKNHINDSTIITDSYKTTQNVRRYFKSKFGENFKFDRDFMNWINNATGLTMGDASEEWAKRQKSK' A
#
# COMPACT_ATOMS: atom_id res chain seq x y z
N MET A 1 -8.11 -17.62 -2.75
CA MET A 1 -7.07 -16.58 -2.72
C MET A 1 -6.29 -16.77 -1.44
N ASP A 2 -4.99 -17.01 -1.55
CA ASP A 2 -4.14 -17.12 -0.37
C ASP A 2 -4.22 -15.82 0.44
N ASN A 3 -4.54 -15.95 1.72
CA ASN A 3 -4.75 -14.81 2.59
C ASN A 3 -3.39 -14.19 2.92
N VAL A 4 -3.16 -12.95 2.52
CA VAL A 4 -1.92 -12.24 2.84
C VAL A 4 -1.91 -11.96 4.35
N ASP A 5 -0.95 -12.53 5.09
CA ASP A 5 -0.71 -12.11 6.47
C ASP A 5 0.07 -10.79 6.45
N TRP A 6 -0.66 -9.69 6.50
CA TRP A 6 -0.11 -8.33 6.46
C TRP A 6 0.88 -8.02 7.61
N HIS A 7 0.94 -8.82 8.67
CA HIS A 7 1.88 -8.63 9.77
C HIS A 7 3.18 -9.42 9.61
N LYS A 8 3.15 -10.54 8.88
CA LYS A 8 4.29 -11.45 8.76
C LYS A 8 4.90 -11.48 7.37
N ASN A 9 4.07 -11.34 6.33
CA ASN A 9 4.52 -11.47 4.96
C ASN A 9 5.35 -10.25 4.56
N HIS A 10 6.40 -10.51 3.78
CA HIS A 10 7.11 -9.46 3.07
C HIS A 10 6.21 -8.89 1.98
N ILE A 11 6.11 -7.56 1.93
CA ILE A 11 5.26 -6.85 0.98
C ILE A 11 6.15 -6.32 -0.15
N ASN A 12 5.81 -6.67 -1.38
CA ASN A 12 6.51 -6.27 -2.60
C ASN A 12 5.49 -5.82 -3.67
N ASP A 13 5.98 -5.38 -4.84
CA ASP A 13 5.14 -4.82 -5.89
C ASP A 13 4.07 -5.80 -6.42
N SER A 14 4.32 -7.10 -6.40
CA SER A 14 3.37 -8.13 -6.86
C SER A 14 2.39 -8.60 -5.79
N THR A 15 2.49 -8.11 -4.55
CA THR A 15 1.57 -8.47 -3.48
C THR A 15 0.18 -7.94 -3.80
N ILE A 16 -0.80 -8.84 -3.90
CA ILE A 16 -2.20 -8.48 -4.16
C ILE A 16 -2.83 -7.92 -2.88
N ILE A 17 -3.55 -6.81 -3.02
CA ILE A 17 -4.37 -6.23 -1.97
C ILE A 17 -5.62 -7.10 -1.82
N THR A 18 -5.75 -7.72 -0.65
CA THR A 18 -6.89 -8.57 -0.29
C THR A 18 -7.92 -7.77 0.51
N ASP A 19 -9.12 -8.34 0.65
CA ASP A 19 -10.18 -7.84 1.54
C ASP A 19 -9.73 -7.73 3.01
N SER A 20 -8.72 -8.52 3.40
CA SER A 20 -8.09 -8.51 4.72
C SER A 20 -7.01 -7.43 4.89
N TYR A 21 -6.85 -6.51 3.94
CA TYR A 21 -5.84 -5.44 3.97
C TYR A 21 -5.83 -4.66 5.27
N LYS A 22 -4.62 -4.43 5.79
CA LYS A 22 -4.35 -3.58 6.95
C LYS A 22 -3.08 -2.78 6.73
N THR A 23 -3.09 -1.51 7.13
CA THR A 23 -1.91 -0.63 7.11
C THR A 23 -0.95 -0.95 8.26
N THR A 24 -0.37 -2.15 8.23
CA THR A 24 0.58 -2.67 9.20
C THR A 24 1.97 -2.02 9.05
N GLN A 25 2.90 -2.42 9.92
CA GLN A 25 4.28 -1.98 9.81
C GLN A 25 4.97 -2.46 8.51
N ASN A 26 4.64 -3.64 7.99
CA ASN A 26 5.24 -4.14 6.75
C ASN A 26 4.78 -3.31 5.55
N VAL A 27 3.50 -2.92 5.52
CA VAL A 27 2.98 -2.00 4.51
C VAL A 27 3.66 -0.63 4.61
N ARG A 28 3.82 -0.08 5.82
CA ARG A 28 4.56 1.18 6.03
C ARG A 28 6.01 1.07 5.55
N ARG A 29 6.70 -0.04 5.84
CA ARG A 29 8.07 -0.29 5.37
C ARG A 29 8.15 -0.37 3.86
N TYR A 30 7.18 -1.03 3.22
CA TYR A 30 7.08 -1.06 1.76
C TYR A 30 7.03 0.35 1.17
N PHE A 31 6.07 1.18 1.59
CA PHE A 31 5.97 2.53 1.04
C PHE A 31 7.17 3.43 1.37
N LYS A 32 7.72 3.32 2.58
CA LYS A 32 8.97 4.03 2.94
C LYS A 32 10.17 3.59 2.10
N SER A 33 10.25 2.32 1.70
CA SER A 33 11.31 1.84 0.81
C SER A 33 11.22 2.46 -0.60
N LYS A 34 10.02 2.84 -1.04
CA LYS A 34 9.76 3.47 -2.35
C LYS A 34 9.89 4.98 -2.35
N PHE A 35 9.43 5.64 -1.28
CA PHE A 35 9.23 7.10 -1.22
C PHE A 35 10.06 7.79 -0.12
N GLY A 36 10.87 7.03 0.61
CA GLY A 36 11.71 7.50 1.70
C GLY A 36 11.00 7.61 3.05
N GLU A 37 11.76 7.92 4.10
CA GLU A 37 11.26 7.99 5.48
C GLU A 37 10.22 9.08 5.72
N ASN A 38 10.16 10.08 4.85
CA ASN A 38 9.18 11.17 4.89
C ASN A 38 7.80 10.76 4.36
N PHE A 39 7.66 9.56 3.81
CA PHE A 39 6.38 9.04 3.35
C PHE A 39 5.33 9.07 4.47
N LYS A 40 4.13 9.56 4.13
CA LYS A 40 2.98 9.57 5.02
C LYS A 40 1.74 9.08 4.27
N PHE A 41 0.97 8.25 4.97
CA PHE A 41 -0.40 7.96 4.60
C PHE A 41 -1.26 9.20 4.88
N ASP A 42 -1.84 9.78 3.83
CA ASP A 42 -2.92 10.74 3.97
C ASP A 42 -4.29 10.04 3.94
N ARG A 43 -5.33 10.77 4.34
CA ARG A 43 -6.68 10.24 4.47
C ARG A 43 -7.25 9.76 3.14
N ASP A 44 -7.01 10.50 2.06
CA ASP A 44 -7.58 10.18 0.76
C ASP A 44 -6.96 8.90 0.20
N PHE A 45 -5.64 8.74 0.33
CA PHE A 45 -4.95 7.53 -0.06
C PHE A 45 -5.38 6.33 0.79
N MET A 46 -5.51 6.50 2.11
CA MET A 46 -6.01 5.46 3.01
C MET A 46 -7.42 4.99 2.64
N ASN A 47 -8.32 5.93 2.32
CA ASN A 47 -9.67 5.59 1.87
C ASN A 47 -9.67 4.80 0.55
N TRP A 48 -8.79 5.16 -0.37
CA TRP A 48 -8.68 4.46 -1.65
C TRP A 48 -8.07 3.06 -1.50
N ILE A 49 -6.94 2.92 -0.82
CA ILE A 49 -6.23 1.64 -0.73
C ILE A 49 -7.03 0.58 0.05
N ASN A 50 -7.88 0.99 1.01
CA ASN A 50 -8.81 0.09 1.69
C ASN A 50 -9.88 -0.52 0.76
N ASN A 51 -10.11 0.07 -0.42
CA ASN A 51 -11.06 -0.41 -1.42
C ASN A 51 -10.37 -0.96 -2.68
N ALA A 52 -9.04 -0.99 -2.71
CA ALA A 52 -8.22 -1.40 -3.86
C ALA A 52 -8.06 -2.93 -3.96
N THR A 53 -9.05 -3.70 -3.50
CA THR A 53 -8.97 -5.18 -3.52
C THR A 53 -8.80 -5.68 -4.95
N GLY A 54 -7.85 -6.59 -5.16
CA GLY A 54 -7.50 -7.14 -6.47
C GLY A 54 -6.42 -6.36 -7.22
N LEU A 55 -6.08 -5.14 -6.79
CA LEU A 55 -4.89 -4.43 -7.26
C LEU A 55 -3.64 -4.91 -6.53
N THR A 56 -2.48 -4.56 -7.07
CA THR A 56 -1.20 -4.86 -6.45
C THR A 56 -0.70 -3.70 -5.58
N MET A 57 0.24 -3.99 -4.69
CA MET A 57 0.94 -2.95 -3.94
C MET A 57 1.76 -2.03 -4.85
N GLY A 58 2.21 -2.52 -6.01
CA GLY A 58 2.79 -1.70 -7.07
C GLY A 58 1.81 -0.66 -7.60
N ASP A 59 0.57 -1.05 -7.93
CA ASP A 59 -0.49 -0.14 -8.34
C ASP A 59 -0.78 0.92 -7.27
N ALA A 60 -0.78 0.51 -5.99
CA ALA A 60 -0.95 1.43 -4.88
C ALA A 60 0.22 2.41 -4.72
N SER A 61 1.45 1.98 -5.02
CA SER A 61 2.62 2.85 -5.07
C SER A 61 2.46 3.91 -6.16
N GLU A 62 2.09 3.51 -7.37
CA GLU A 62 1.86 4.42 -8.49
C GLU A 62 0.73 5.42 -8.20
N GLU A 63 -0.38 4.94 -7.62
CA GLU A 63 -1.51 5.79 -7.24
C GLU A 63 -1.11 6.83 -6.19
N TRP A 64 -0.32 6.46 -5.18
CA TRP A 64 0.20 7.44 -4.21
C TRP A 64 1.08 8.49 -4.90
N ALA A 65 1.99 8.07 -5.78
CA ALA A 65 2.87 8.97 -6.50
C ALA A 65 2.10 9.94 -7.41
N LYS A 66 1.04 9.46 -8.05
CA LYS A 66 0.11 10.28 -8.84
C LYS A 66 -0.58 11.34 -7.98
N ARG A 67 -1.08 10.95 -6.81
CA ARG A 67 -1.74 11.89 -5.86
C ARG A 67 -0.81 12.97 -5.35
N GLN A 68 0.47 12.65 -5.09
CA GLN A 68 1.42 13.68 -4.64
C GLN A 68 1.77 14.69 -5.73
N LYS A 69 1.67 14.33 -7.02
CA LYS A 69 1.87 15.26 -8.14
C LYS A 69 0.69 16.20 -8.36
N SER A 70 -0.50 15.83 -7.86
CA SER A 70 -1.73 16.61 -8.00
C SER A 70 -2.04 17.49 -6.77
N LYS A 71 -1.16 17.51 -5.77
CA LYS A 71 -1.19 18.44 -4.64
C LYS A 71 -0.30 19.64 -4.93
#